data_AF-A0A6P1HSZ4-F1
#
_entry.id   AF-A0A6P1HSZ4-F1
#
_cell.length_a   1.000
_cell.length_b   1.000
_cell.length_c   1.000
_cell.angle_alpha   90.00
_cell.angle_beta   90.00
_cell.angle_gamma   90.00
#
_symmetry.space_group_name_H-M   'P 1'
#
loop_
_entity.id
_entity.type
_entity.pdbx_description
1 polymer ?
#
loop_
_entity_poly.entity_id
_entity_poly.type
_entity_poly.pdbx_seq_one_letter_code
_entity_poly.pdbx_strand_id
1 'polypeptide(L)'
;MIEDTADFSLTPVAGPTRLIPRRRPDGRELLATAKGILIAARRCSDAQAFDELLDVSRRHHLTVLGAARSLVDLAAGSAPHRRTADAVRFDEWEQLLAQLPSHPHAHAS
;
A
#
# COMPACT_ATOMS: atom_id res chain seq x y z
N MET A 1 45.05 35.09 -34.69
CA MET A 1 44.31 34.05 -35.42
C MET A 1 43.91 33.04 -34.33
N ILE A 2 42.72 33.20 -33.72
CA ILE A 2 41.46 32.51 -34.11
C ILE A 2 41.64 31.01 -33.80
N GLU A 3 40.93 30.29 -32.92
CA GLU A 3 39.61 30.40 -32.27
C GLU A 3 39.56 29.32 -31.14
N ASP A 4 38.86 29.55 -30.03
CA ASP A 4 37.50 29.03 -29.74
C ASP A 4 37.51 27.56 -29.27
N THR A 5 37.39 27.33 -27.97
CA THR A 5 36.16 26.87 -27.31
C THR A 5 35.88 25.40 -27.54
N ALA A 6 36.11 24.60 -26.49
CA ALA A 6 35.25 23.46 -26.17
C ALA A 6 35.50 23.08 -24.70
N ASP A 7 34.81 23.85 -23.86
CA ASP A 7 34.39 23.45 -22.52
C ASP A 7 33.92 21.99 -22.54
N PHE A 8 34.59 21.11 -21.79
CA PHE A 8 34.14 19.74 -21.56
C PHE A 8 32.97 19.79 -20.57
N SER A 9 31.84 20.36 -21.01
CA SER A 9 30.53 20.18 -20.39
C SER A 9 30.10 18.73 -20.60
N LEU A 10 30.62 17.83 -19.77
CA LEU A 10 30.04 16.52 -19.57
C LEU A 10 28.74 16.71 -18.82
N THR A 11 27.67 16.89 -19.58
CA THR A 11 26.28 16.77 -19.11
C THR A 11 26.16 15.51 -18.27
N PRO A 12 25.65 15.56 -17.03
CA PRO A 12 25.23 14.34 -16.35
C PRO A 12 24.06 13.81 -17.16
N VAL A 13 24.31 12.77 -17.96
CA VAL A 13 23.25 11.98 -18.57
C VAL A 13 22.40 11.52 -17.39
N ALA A 14 21.20 12.09 -17.28
CA ALA A 14 20.17 11.60 -16.39
C ALA A 14 19.92 10.16 -16.83
N GLY A 15 20.63 9.22 -16.20
CA GLY A 15 20.44 7.81 -16.41
C GLY A 15 18.95 7.54 -16.25
N PRO A 16 18.38 6.60 -17.04
CA PRO A 16 16.98 6.28 -16.94
C PRO A 16 16.70 6.07 -15.47
N THR A 17 15.84 6.92 -14.90
CA THR A 17 15.41 6.83 -13.51
C THR A 17 15.13 5.36 -13.31
N ARG A 18 15.97 4.68 -12.51
CA ARG A 18 15.71 3.29 -12.17
C ARG A 18 14.36 3.38 -11.50
N LEU A 19 13.30 3.06 -12.24
CA LEU A 19 12.00 2.79 -11.70
C LEU A 19 12.31 1.59 -10.83
N ILE A 20 12.64 1.87 -9.55
CA ILE A 20 12.86 0.85 -8.55
C ILE A 20 11.61 0.01 -8.70
N PRO A 21 11.72 -1.25 -9.15
CA PRO A 21 10.54 -2.09 -9.29
C PRO A 21 9.91 -2.01 -7.92
N ARG A 22 8.69 -1.45 -7.82
CA ARG A 22 8.00 -1.39 -6.54
C ARG A 22 7.93 -2.84 -6.10
N ARG A 23 8.82 -3.19 -5.17
CA ARG A 23 8.98 -4.57 -4.72
C ARG A 23 7.59 -4.96 -4.29
N ARG A 24 7.05 -6.04 -4.86
CA ARG A 24 5.80 -6.58 -4.35
C ARG A 24 6.06 -6.82 -2.86
N PRO A 25 5.30 -6.21 -1.94
CA PRO A 25 5.56 -6.36 -0.53
C PRO A 25 5.58 -7.86 -0.23
N ASP A 26 6.65 -8.31 0.41
CA ASP A 26 6.77 -9.72 0.78
C ASP A 26 5.60 -10.06 1.71
N GLY A 27 5.14 -11.32 1.74
CA GLY A 27 3.92 -11.67 2.47
C GLY A 27 3.94 -11.28 3.97
N ARG A 28 5.14 -11.21 4.57
CA ARG A 28 5.35 -10.72 5.94
C ARG A 28 5.14 -9.22 6.07
N GLU A 29 5.63 -8.44 5.11
CA GLU A 29 5.46 -6.99 5.07
C GLU A 29 3.98 -6.63 4.87
N LEU A 30 3.32 -7.31 3.93
CA LEU A 30 1.89 -7.14 3.70
C LEU A 30 1.06 -7.41 4.97
N LEU A 31 1.37 -8.50 5.68
CA LEU A 31 0.70 -8.84 6.94
C LEU A 31 0.97 -7.78 8.02
N ALA A 32 2.21 -7.30 8.14
CA ALA A 32 2.57 -6.24 9.08
C ALA A 32 1.81 -4.94 8.80
N THR A 33 1.68 -4.55 7.52
CA THR A 33 0.90 -3.37 7.11
C THR A 33 -0.58 -3.53 7.48
N ALA A 34 -1.19 -4.67 7.14
CA ALA A 34 -2.59 -4.94 7.46
C ALA A 34 -2.86 -4.86 8.97
N LYS A 35 -1.99 -5.45 9.79
CA LYS A 35 -2.09 -5.36 11.25
C LYS A 35 -1.93 -3.92 11.75
N GLY A 36 -0.99 -3.17 11.19
CA GLY A 36 -0.81 -1.75 11.50
C GLY A 36 -2.07 -0.91 11.24
N ILE A 37 -2.77 -1.17 10.13
CA ILE A 37 -4.06 -0.53 9.80
C ILE A 37 -5.10 -0.83 10.88
N LEU A 38 -5.28 -2.11 11.27
CA LEU A 38 -6.26 -2.51 12.30
C LEU A 38 -5.93 -1.92 13.67
N ILE A 39 -4.65 -1.92 14.07
CA ILE A 39 -4.19 -1.32 15.32
C ILE A 39 -4.51 0.18 15.34
N ALA A 40 -4.23 0.90 14.24
CA ALA A 40 -4.50 2.33 14.15
C ALA A 40 -6.00 2.64 14.24
N ALA A 41 -6.83 1.82 13.58
CA ALA A 41 -8.27 2.03 13.50
C ALA A 41 -9.02 1.65 14.80
N ARG A 42 -8.70 0.48 15.38
CA ARG A 42 -9.41 -0.07 16.55
C ARG A 42 -8.70 0.12 17.87
N ARG A 43 -7.45 0.62 17.86
CA ARG A 43 -6.59 0.74 19.05
C ARG A 43 -6.40 -0.61 19.77
N CYS A 44 -6.29 -1.69 19.00
CA CYS A 44 -6.09 -3.05 19.50
C CYS A 44 -4.61 -3.44 19.53
N SER A 45 -4.31 -4.57 20.18
CA SER A 45 -2.96 -5.16 20.19
C SER A 45 -2.63 -5.88 18.88
N ASP A 46 -1.34 -6.14 18.66
CA ASP A 46 -0.83 -6.87 17.50
C ASP A 46 -1.43 -8.29 17.36
N ALA A 47 -1.65 -8.98 18.49
CA ALA A 47 -2.31 -10.29 18.52
C ALA A 47 -3.78 -10.20 18.11
N GLN A 48 -4.52 -9.24 18.68
CA GLN A 48 -5.93 -9.02 18.34
C GLN A 48 -6.12 -8.63 16.87
N ALA A 49 -5.21 -7.83 16.31
CA ALA A 49 -5.23 -7.50 14.88
C ALA A 49 -5.03 -8.76 14.01
N PHE A 50 -4.16 -9.69 14.42
CA PHE A 50 -3.99 -10.96 13.71
C PHE A 50 -5.22 -11.87 13.84
N ASP A 51 -5.82 -11.94 15.03
CA ASP A 51 -7.02 -12.74 15.27
C ASP A 51 -8.20 -12.24 14.41
N GLU A 52 -8.34 -10.93 14.24
CA GLU A 52 -9.35 -10.35 13.35
C GLU A 52 -9.09 -10.73 11.87
N LEU A 53 -7.85 -10.66 11.40
CA LEU A 53 -7.50 -11.14 10.06
C LEU A 53 -7.80 -12.63 9.88
N LEU A 54 -7.55 -13.44 10.92
CA LEU A 54 -7.85 -14.87 10.91
C LEU A 54 -9.36 -15.13 10.89
N ASP A 55 -10.14 -14.40 11.70
CA ASP A 55 -11.60 -14.51 11.74
C ASP A 55 -12.22 -14.14 10.39
N VAL A 56 -11.83 -13.01 9.80
CA VAL A 56 -12.29 -12.59 8.47
C VAL A 56 -11.91 -13.62 7.41
N SER A 57 -10.68 -14.12 7.45
CA SER A 57 -10.23 -15.15 6.52
C SER A 57 -11.11 -16.41 6.57
N ARG A 58 -11.54 -16.82 7.77
CA ARG A 58 -12.42 -17.98 7.97
C ARG A 58 -13.84 -17.71 7.48
N ARG A 59 -14.41 -16.55 7.83
CA ARG A 59 -15.77 -16.16 7.42
C ARG A 59 -15.92 -16.04 5.90
N HIS A 60 -14.86 -15.65 5.21
CA HIS A 60 -14.88 -15.40 3.77
C HIS A 60 -14.08 -16.42 2.94
N HIS A 61 -13.65 -17.53 3.56
CA HIS A 61 -12.89 -18.60 2.90
C HIS A 61 -11.62 -18.13 2.17
N LEU A 62 -10.92 -17.15 2.74
CA LEU A 62 -9.65 -16.63 2.23
C LEU A 62 -8.47 -17.19 3.03
N THR A 63 -7.26 -17.05 2.48
CA THR A 63 -6.05 -17.13 3.30
C THR A 63 -5.89 -15.84 4.11
N VAL A 64 -5.21 -15.91 5.26
CA VAL A 64 -4.90 -14.73 6.09
C VAL A 64 -4.14 -13.68 5.26
N LEU A 65 -3.24 -14.11 4.38
CA LEU A 65 -2.52 -13.22 3.47
C LEU A 65 -3.44 -12.58 2.43
N GLY A 66 -4.45 -13.32 1.94
CA GLY A 66 -5.48 -12.80 1.05
C GLY A 66 -6.35 -11.74 1.74
N ALA A 67 -6.78 -11.98 2.97
CA ALA A 67 -7.49 -10.98 3.78
C ALA A 67 -6.63 -9.73 4.01
N ALA A 68 -5.36 -9.91 4.40
CA ALA A 68 -4.41 -8.79 4.56
C ALA A 68 -4.26 -7.98 3.26
N ARG A 69 -4.20 -8.64 2.10
CA ARG A 69 -4.11 -7.96 0.80
C ARG A 69 -5.35 -7.11 0.52
N SER A 70 -6.53 -7.68 0.73
CA SER A 70 -7.78 -6.94 0.56
C SER A 70 -7.87 -5.72 1.48
N LEU A 71 -7.38 -5.81 2.72
CA LEU A 71 -7.35 -4.68 3.65
C LEU A 71 -6.46 -3.55 3.12
N VAL A 72 -5.24 -3.91 2.70
CA VAL A 72 -4.25 -2.95 2.23
C VAL A 72 -4.70 -2.29 0.93
N ASP A 73 -5.27 -3.08 0.00
CA ASP A 73 -5.81 -2.56 -1.26
C ASP A 73 -6.98 -1.59 -1.00
N LEU A 74 -7.85 -1.90 -0.03
CA LEU A 74 -8.95 -1.04 0.41
C LEU A 74 -8.45 0.26 1.05
N ALA A 75 -7.48 0.18 1.98
CA ALA A 75 -6.90 1.33 2.67
C ALA A 75 -6.07 2.24 1.74
N ALA A 76 -5.46 1.67 0.70
CA ALA A 76 -4.72 2.44 -0.30
C ALA A 76 -5.63 3.25 -1.24
N GLY A 77 -6.96 3.18 -1.08
CA GLY A 77 -7.90 3.84 -1.99
C GLY A 77 -7.78 3.35 -3.43
N SER A 78 -7.16 2.18 -3.65
CA SER A 78 -7.08 1.59 -4.99
C SER A 78 -8.47 1.14 -5.38
N ALA A 79 -9.16 2.02 -6.09
CA ALA A 79 -10.36 1.69 -6.82
C ALA A 79 -10.09 0.44 -7.69
N PRO A 80 -11.12 -0.37 -7.93
CA PRO A 80 -11.01 -1.77 -8.34
C PRO A 80 -10.55 -2.02 -9.79
N HIS A 81 -9.74 -1.14 -10.36
CA HIS A 81 -9.35 -1.20 -11.76
C HIS A 81 -8.40 -2.35 -12.09
N ARG A 82 -7.83 -3.00 -11.06
CA ARG A 82 -7.06 -4.25 -11.21
C ARG A 82 -7.58 -5.34 -10.27
N ARG A 83 -8.91 -5.45 -10.14
CA ARG A 83 -9.54 -6.61 -9.52
C ARG A 83 -9.14 -7.87 -10.28
N THR A 84 -8.47 -8.79 -9.61
CA THR A 84 -8.90 -10.19 -9.75
C THR A 84 -10.40 -10.18 -9.41
N ALA A 85 -11.25 -10.76 -10.26
CA ALA A 85 -12.71 -10.59 -10.22
C ALA A 85 -13.40 -10.93 -8.87
N ASP A 86 -12.65 -11.45 -7.90
CA ASP A 86 -13.04 -11.90 -6.56
C ASP A 86 -12.67 -10.94 -5.41
N ALA A 87 -12.61 -9.63 -5.64
CA ALA A 87 -12.40 -8.69 -4.54
C ALA A 87 -13.67 -8.58 -3.67
N VAL A 88 -13.74 -9.43 -2.65
CA VAL A 88 -14.74 -9.38 -1.59
C VAL A 88 -14.68 -8.00 -0.92
N ARG A 89 -15.80 -7.28 -0.92
CA ARG A 89 -15.96 -6.04 -0.14
C ARG A 89 -16.34 -6.44 1.28
N PHE A 90 -15.56 -5.99 2.26
CA PHE A 90 -15.84 -6.20 3.67
C PHE A 90 -16.44 -4.91 4.21
N ASP A 91 -17.78 -4.82 4.28
CA ASP A 91 -18.50 -3.64 4.79
C ASP A 91 -17.97 -3.20 6.18
N GLU A 92 -17.63 -4.16 7.03
CA GLU A 92 -17.02 -3.92 8.34
C GLU A 92 -15.66 -3.19 8.29
N TRP A 93 -14.88 -3.40 7.23
CA TRP A 93 -13.58 -2.74 7.04
C TRP A 93 -13.73 -1.41 6.31
N GLU A 94 -14.72 -1.27 5.43
CA GLU A 94 -15.06 0.00 4.78
C GLU A 94 -15.53 1.02 5.85
N GLN A 95 -16.36 0.59 6.81
CA GLN A 95 -16.76 1.42 7.95
C GLN A 95 -15.61 1.76 8.91
N LEU A 96 -14.66 0.85 9.09
CA LEU A 96 -13.50 1.05 9.96
C LEU A 96 -12.49 2.01 9.35
N LEU A 97 -12.27 1.93 8.04
CA LEU A 97 -11.43 2.89 7.31
C LEU A 97 -12.10 4.25 7.17
N ALA A 98 -13.43 4.31 7.07
CA ALA A 98 -14.16 5.59 7.13
C ALA A 98 -14.04 6.29 8.50
N GLN A 99 -13.70 5.56 9.56
CA GLN A 99 -13.42 6.09 10.89
C GLN A 99 -11.96 6.46 11.10
N LEU A 100 -11.04 6.03 10.22
CA LEU A 100 -9.69 6.57 10.23
C LEU A 100 -9.78 8.05 9.86
N PRO A 101 -9.09 8.97 10.56
CA PRO A 101 -8.95 10.32 10.07
C PRO A 101 -8.31 10.23 8.69
N SER A 102 -9.09 10.56 7.66
CA SER A 102 -8.61 10.71 6.29
C SER A 102 -7.45 11.68 6.37
N HIS A 103 -6.21 11.19 6.38
CA HIS A 103 -5.05 12.06 6.29
C HIS A 103 -5.25 12.78 4.96
N PRO A 104 -5.62 14.06 4.94
CA PRO A 104 -5.76 14.76 3.68
C PRO A 104 -4.37 14.69 3.09
N HIS A 105 -4.28 14.14 1.89
CA HIS A 105 -3.06 14.24 1.10
C HIS A 105 -2.67 15.71 1.14
N ALA A 106 -1.55 15.99 1.81
CA ALA A 106 -0.99 17.33 1.89
C ALA A 106 -0.82 17.79 0.44
N HIS A 107 -1.73 18.67 0.02
CA HIS A 107 -1.68 19.34 -1.26
C HIS A 107 -0.54 20.34 -1.11
N ALA A 108 0.67 19.90 -1.41
CA ALA A 108 1.83 20.78 -1.48
C ALA A 108 1.65 21.68 -2.71
N SER A 109 1.60 22.98 -2.43
CA SER A 109 1.46 24.12 -3.33
C SER A 109 2.55 24.22 -4.38
#